data_AF-A0A2L2Z7X9-F1
#
_entry.id   AF-A0A2L2Z7X9-F1
#
_cell.length_a   1.000
_cell.length_b   1.000
_cell.length_c   1.000
_cell.angle_alpha   90.00
_cell.angle_beta   90.00
_cell.angle_gamma   90.00
#
_symmetry.space_group_name_H-M   'P 1'
#
loop_
_entity.id
_entity.type
_entity.pdbx_description
1 polymer ?
#
loop_
_entity_poly.entity_id
_entity_poly.type
_entity_poly.pdbx_seq_one_letter_code
_entity_poly.pdbx_strand_id
1 'polypeptide(L)'
;FLYVLLTGTLPFLGTKEWLYESICSGQVNMIGRQWDVIGAHAKDLLNKMLALNPKDRITVDEALEHPWIKDRELCAPKVHLQEAVE
;
A
#
# COMPACT_ATOMS: atom_id res chain seq x y z
N PHE A 1 0.99 7.30 -2.46
CA PHE A 1 1.51 7.81 -1.17
C PHE A 1 1.23 6.87 0.00
N LEU A 2 0.10 6.13 -0.01
CA LEU A 2 -0.27 5.20 1.07
C LEU A 2 0.84 4.20 1.47
N TYR A 3 1.57 3.62 0.52
CA TYR A 3 2.68 2.70 0.80
C TYR A 3 3.70 3.32 1.77
N VAL A 4 4.19 4.52 1.43
CA VAL A 4 5.17 5.26 2.24
C VAL A 4 4.63 5.54 3.65
N LEU A 5 3.33 5.85 3.79
CA LEU A 5 2.73 6.09 5.09
C LEU A 5 2.68 4.84 5.99
N LEU A 6 2.57 3.66 5.38
CA LEU A 6 2.48 2.40 6.11
C LEU A 6 3.86 1.83 6.45
N THR A 7 4.86 2.07 5.59
CA THR A 7 6.16 1.39 5.68
C THR A 7 7.35 2.31 5.89
N GLY A 8 7.20 3.64 5.73
CA GLY A 8 8.31 4.58 5.70
C GLY A 8 9.23 4.46 4.45
N THR A 9 8.94 3.55 3.52
CA THR A 9 9.80 3.23 2.37
C THR A 9 9.10 3.47 1.03
N LEU A 10 9.86 3.56 -0.07
CA LEU A 10 9.30 3.65 -1.41
C LEU A 10 8.94 2.25 -1.97
N PRO A 11 7.81 2.11 -2.70
CA PRO A 11 7.39 0.82 -3.26
C PRO A 11 8.28 0.32 -4.42
N PHE A 12 8.98 1.23 -5.09
CA PHE A 12 9.89 0.91 -6.20
C PHE A 12 11.20 1.67 -5.99
N LEU A 13 12.31 0.94 -5.99
CA LEU A 13 13.67 1.42 -5.77
C LEU A 13 14.62 0.71 -6.74
N GLY A 14 15.69 1.38 -7.17
CA GLY A 14 16.69 0.79 -8.06
C GLY A 14 17.27 1.79 -9.05
N THR A 15 18.05 1.30 -10.01
CA THR A 15 18.47 2.11 -11.16
C THR A 15 17.27 2.49 -12.02
N LYS A 16 17.44 3.43 -12.94
CA LYS A 16 16.34 3.92 -13.79
C LYS A 16 15.65 2.79 -14.55
N GLU A 17 16.42 1.83 -15.04
CA GLU A 17 15.93 0.67 -15.80
C GLU A 17 15.09 -0.25 -14.90
N TRP A 18 15.65 -0.65 -13.75
CA TRP A 18 14.95 -1.47 -12.77
C TRP A 18 13.70 -0.81 -12.21
N LEU A 19 13.75 0.50 -11.98
CA LEU A 19 12.61 1.29 -11.52
C LEU A 19 11.48 1.25 -12.55
N TYR A 20 11.81 1.45 -13.83
CA TYR A 20 10.82 1.42 -14.91
C TYR A 20 10.20 0.03 -15.05
N GLU A 21 11.02 -1.02 -15.08
CA GLU A 21 10.55 -2.41 -15.13
C GLU A 21 9.65 -2.75 -13.93
N SER A 22 10.03 -2.33 -12.72
CA SER A 22 9.26 -2.60 -11.51
C SER A 22 7.90 -1.89 -11.55
N ILE A 23 7.86 -0.62 -11.98
CA ILE A 23 6.61 0.12 -12.18
C ILE A 23 5.73 -0.55 -13.24
N CYS A 24 6.31 -0.96 -14.37
CA CYS A 24 5.59 -1.62 -15.46
C CYS A 24 5.13 -3.04 -15.11
N SER A 25 5.79 -3.72 -14.17
CA SER A 25 5.34 -5.01 -13.67
C SER A 25 4.14 -4.89 -12.72
N GLY A 26 3.97 -3.71 -12.08
CA GLY A 26 2.96 -3.49 -11.05
C GLY A 26 3.18 -4.32 -9.77
N GLN A 27 4.29 -5.04 -9.65
CA GLN A 27 4.58 -5.87 -8.48
C GLN A 27 5.20 -5.03 -7.38
N VAL A 28 4.41 -4.80 -6.34
CA VAL A 28 4.83 -4.09 -5.14
C VAL A 28 5.22 -5.11 -4.08
N ASN A 29 6.43 -5.00 -3.54
CA ASN A 29 6.89 -5.93 -2.51
C ASN A 29 6.21 -5.63 -1.17
N MET A 30 5.25 -6.48 -0.77
CA MET A 30 4.57 -6.40 0.53
C MET A 30 5.02 -7.50 1.49
N ILE A 31 6.31 -7.83 1.47
CA ILE A 31 6.92 -8.90 2.27
C ILE A 31 7.84 -8.29 3.34
N GLY A 32 7.84 -8.84 4.55
CA GLY A 32 8.73 -8.45 5.65
C GLY A 32 8.00 -8.08 6.94
N ARG A 33 8.76 -7.93 8.05
CA ARG A 33 8.21 -7.68 9.40
C ARG A 33 7.25 -6.49 9.47
N GLN A 34 7.59 -5.39 8.80
CA GLN A 34 6.73 -4.21 8.69
C GLN A 34 5.31 -4.54 8.15
N TRP A 35 5.19 -5.53 7.27
CA TRP A 35 3.92 -5.97 6.71
C TRP A 35 3.16 -6.98 7.57
N ASP A 36 3.81 -7.63 8.53
CA ASP A 36 3.16 -8.60 9.42
C ASP A 36 2.16 -7.92 10.36
N VAL A 37 2.43 -6.67 10.73
CA VAL A 37 1.56 -5.84 11.59
C VAL A 37 0.53 -5.02 10.80
N ILE A 38 0.68 -4.93 9.48
CA ILE A 38 -0.25 -4.21 8.61
C ILE A 38 -1.43 -5.14 8.27
N GLY A 39 -2.64 -4.70 8.66
CA GLY A 39 -3.87 -5.46 8.44
C GLY A 39 -4.19 -5.72 6.96
N ALA A 40 -4.91 -6.82 6.70
CA ALA A 40 -5.27 -7.25 5.34
C ALA A 40 -6.05 -6.18 4.56
N HIS A 41 -6.91 -5.39 5.21
CA HIS A 41 -7.67 -4.32 4.57
C HIS A 41 -6.77 -3.18 4.05
N ALA A 42 -5.67 -2.88 4.72
CA ALA A 42 -4.71 -1.88 4.26
C ALA A 42 -3.98 -2.37 3.00
N LYS A 43 -3.56 -3.64 3.00
CA LYS A 43 -2.90 -4.28 1.85
C LYS A 43 -3.85 -4.37 0.64
N ASP A 44 -5.11 -4.71 0.88
CA ASP A 44 -6.14 -4.77 -0.18
C ASP A 44 -6.36 -3.41 -0.84
N LEU A 45 -6.54 -2.35 -0.05
CA LEU A 45 -6.66 -0.98 -0.57
C LEU A 45 -5.43 -0.60 -1.40
N LEU A 46 -4.23 -0.92 -0.91
CA LEU A 46 -2.99 -0.58 -1.58
C LEU A 46 -2.82 -1.31 -2.91
N ASN A 47 -3.19 -2.59 -3.00
CA ASN A 47 -3.23 -3.34 -4.25
C ASN A 47 -4.21 -2.72 -5.26
N LYS A 48 -5.40 -2.33 -4.81
CA LYS A 48 -6.41 -1.69 -5.68
C LYS A 48 -5.96 -0.31 -6.18
N MET A 49 -5.25 0.46 -5.36
CA MET A 49 -4.68 1.76 -5.76
C MET A 49 -3.50 1.61 -6.72
N LEU A 50 -2.71 0.54 -6.60
CA LEU A 50 -1.52 0.28 -7.41
C LEU A 50 -1.78 -0.74 -8.53
N ALA A 51 -3.05 -0.96 -8.90
CA ALA A 51 -3.42 -1.81 -10.02
C ALA A 51 -2.70 -1.36 -11.31
N LEU A 52 -2.11 -2.34 -11.99
CA LEU A 52 -1.32 -2.14 -13.21
C LEU A 52 -2.16 -1.56 -14.34
N ASN A 53 -3.34 -2.13 -14.56
CA ASN A 53 -4.31 -1.62 -15.51
C ASN A 53 -5.05 -0.41 -14.89
N PRO A 54 -4.97 0.79 -15.48
CA PRO A 54 -5.67 1.97 -14.96
C PRO A 54 -7.20 1.79 -14.89
N LYS A 55 -7.78 0.92 -15.71
CA LYS A 55 -9.23 0.64 -15.69
C LYS A 55 -9.67 -0.19 -14.48
N ASP A 56 -8.76 -1.00 -13.94
CA ASP A 56 -9.02 -1.83 -12.76
C ASP A 56 -8.61 -1.10 -11.47
N ARG A 57 -8.03 0.11 -11.60
CA ARG A 57 -7.62 0.94 -10.48
C ARG A 57 -8.84 1.55 -9.83
N ILE A 58 -8.90 1.40 -8.51
CA ILE A 58 -9.95 1.99 -7.69
C ILE A 58 -10.01 3.51 -7.89
N THR A 59 -11.22 4.03 -8.04
CA THR A 59 -11.46 5.47 -8.10
C THR A 59 -11.32 6.10 -6.72
N VAL A 60 -11.26 7.43 -6.67
CA VAL A 60 -11.17 8.15 -5.39
C VAL A 60 -12.41 7.89 -4.53
N ASP A 61 -13.60 7.91 -5.13
CA ASP A 61 -14.86 7.70 -4.40
C ASP A 61 -14.95 6.27 -3.82
N GLU A 62 -14.58 5.26 -4.62
CA GLU A 62 -14.52 3.87 -4.14
C GLU A 62 -13.47 3.66 -3.06
N ALA A 63 -12.33 4.37 -3.14
CA ALA A 63 -11.30 4.31 -2.11
C ALA A 63 -11.81 4.89 -0.78
N LEU A 64 -12.53 6.01 -0.80
CA LEU A 64 -13.13 6.61 0.39
C LEU A 64 -14.14 5.68 1.06
N GLU A 65 -14.88 4.90 0.27
CA GLU A 65 -15.84 3.91 0.75
C GLU A 65 -15.18 2.59 1.21
N HIS A 66 -13.86 2.43 1.02
CA HIS A 66 -13.17 1.21 1.40
C HIS A 66 -13.19 1.02 2.94
N PRO A 67 -13.40 -0.21 3.46
CA PRO A 67 -13.51 -0.46 4.91
C PRO A 67 -12.31 0.03 5.73
N TRP A 68 -11.11 0.05 5.13
CA TRP A 68 -9.92 0.59 5.80
C TRP A 68 -10.03 2.10 6.09
N ILE A 69 -10.71 2.86 5.22
CA ILE A 69 -10.94 4.30 5.38
C ILE A 69 -12.24 4.56 6.16
N LYS A 70 -13.33 3.90 5.79
CA LYS A 70 -14.67 4.11 6.35
C LYS A 70 -14.83 3.54 7.76
N ASP A 71 -14.32 2.33 8.01
CA ASP A 71 -14.44 1.61 9.27
C ASP A 71 -13.09 1.50 9.99
N ARG A 72 -12.39 2.63 10.07
CA ARG A 72 -11.03 2.71 10.64
C ARG A 72 -10.93 2.14 12.05
N GLU A 73 -11.96 2.29 12.87
CA GLU A 73 -12.04 1.75 14.24
C GLU A 73 -11.96 0.21 14.30
N LEU A 74 -12.45 -0.48 13.26
CA LEU A 74 -12.51 -1.94 13.17
C LEU A 74 -11.38 -2.53 12.32
N CYS A 75 -10.97 -1.83 11.27
CA CYS A 75 -10.09 -2.38 10.23
C CYS A 75 -8.66 -1.81 10.23
N ALA A 76 -8.38 -0.74 10.98
CA ALA A 76 -7.02 -0.20 11.13
C ALA A 76 -6.45 -0.56 12.51
N PRO A 77 -5.31 -1.27 12.59
CA PRO A 77 -4.71 -1.58 13.89
C PRO A 77 -4.31 -0.30 14.62
N LYS A 78 -4.67 -0.20 15.91
CA LYS A 78 -4.28 0.91 16.81
C LYS A 78 -2.87 0.72 17.40
N VAL A 79 -2.13 -0.27 16.90
CA VAL A 79 -0.77 -0.59 17.34
C VAL A 79 0.20 0.44 16.75
N HIS A 80 1.11 0.95 17.58
CA HIS A 80 2.15 1.86 17.12
C HIS A 80 3.11 1.13 16.16
N LEU A 81 3.24 1.62 14.93
CA LEU A 81 4.15 1.09 13.91
C LEU A 81 5.58 1.62 14.17
N GLN A 82 6.28 1.03 15.13
CA GLN A 82 7.65 1.43 15.51
C GLN A 82 8.64 1.42 14.33
N GLU A 83 8.47 0.51 13.37
CA GLU A 83 9.36 0.39 12.21
C GLU A 83 9.13 1.47 11.13
N ALA A 84 8.01 2.21 11.17
CA ALA A 84 7.69 3.24 10.19
C ALA A 84 8.20 4.65 10.59
N VAL A 85 8.79 4.78 11.78
CA VAL A 85 9.32 6.04 12.32
C VAL A 85 10.86 5.97 12.26
N GLU A 86 11.46 6.76 11.38
CA GLU A 86 12.85 7.20 11.52
C GLU A 86 12.93 8.45 12.41
#